data_AF-A0A9D8VBF3-F1
#
_entry.id   AF-A0A9D8VBF3-F1
#
_cell.length_a   1.000
_cell.length_b   1.000
_cell.length_c   1.000
_cell.angle_alpha   90.00
_cell.angle_beta   90.00
_cell.angle_gamma   90.00
#
_symmetry.space_group_name_H-M   'P 1'
#
loop_
_entity.id
_entity.type
_entity.pdbx_description
1 polymer ?
#
loop_
_entity_poly.entity_id
_entity_poly.type
_entity_poly.pdbx_seq_one_letter_code
_entity_poly.pdbx_strand_id
1 'polypeptide(L)'
;MSVKKMTERPLGFRSVPVLTDPDVAHYPEFKDFLVKTFELDKEPLAAPGLLDVDGRCFELIFVGRSGQPFPAAIEIAALVEGLEPMDTAQTDKDLWQIMEWLVDGVGGRWTIEALTTMGKIYRVTPDGT
;
A
#
# COMPACT_ATOMS: atom_id res chain seq x y z
N MET A 1 -6.16 9.57 -10.99
CA MET A 1 -6.02 8.20 -10.45
C MET A 1 -6.53 8.23 -9.02
N SER A 2 -7.31 7.24 -8.62
CA SER A 2 -8.11 7.30 -7.39
C SER A 2 -7.82 6.09 -6.50
N VAL A 3 -6.85 6.23 -5.59
CA VAL A 3 -6.70 5.30 -4.47
C VAL A 3 -7.68 5.68 -3.37
N LYS A 4 -8.53 4.75 -2.94
CA LYS A 4 -9.55 4.97 -1.91
C LYS A 4 -9.52 3.87 -0.87
N LYS A 5 -9.70 4.24 0.40
CA LYS A 5 -9.93 3.27 1.48
C LYS A 5 -11.28 2.56 1.26
N MET A 6 -11.28 1.25 1.43
CA MET A 6 -12.49 0.43 1.48
C MET A 6 -12.77 -0.03 2.92
N THR A 7 -14.01 -0.41 3.18
CA THR A 7 -14.45 -0.92 4.49
C THR A 7 -14.70 -2.42 4.50
N GLU A 8 -14.90 -3.04 3.33
CA GLU A 8 -15.28 -4.44 3.21
C GLU A 8 -14.44 -5.15 2.16
N ARG A 9 -13.97 -6.36 2.51
CA ARG A 9 -13.22 -7.23 1.60
C ARG A 9 -14.20 -7.93 0.65
N PRO A 10 -14.01 -7.86 -0.68
CA PRO A 10 -14.91 -8.54 -1.60
C PRO A 10 -14.86 -10.06 -1.43
N LEU A 11 -16.03 -10.71 -1.50
CA LEU A 11 -16.17 -12.16 -1.40
C LEU A 11 -15.68 -12.85 -2.67
N GLY A 12 -15.07 -14.03 -2.52
CA GLY A 12 -14.57 -14.80 -3.67
C GLY A 12 -13.18 -14.36 -4.16
N PHE A 13 -12.53 -13.41 -3.47
CA PHE A 13 -11.19 -12.95 -3.80
C PHE A 13 -10.12 -13.66 -2.96
N ARG A 14 -9.02 -14.04 -3.62
CA ARG A 14 -7.81 -14.57 -2.97
C ARG A 14 -6.76 -13.48 -2.83
N SER A 15 -6.00 -13.53 -1.73
CA SER A 15 -4.89 -12.60 -1.50
C SER A 15 -3.63 -13.16 -2.19
N VAL A 16 -2.99 -12.33 -3.01
CA VAL A 16 -1.70 -12.62 -3.66
C VAL A 16 -0.69 -11.59 -3.18
N PRO A 17 0.32 -11.95 -2.37
CA PRO A 17 1.34 -11.01 -1.91
C PRO A 17 2.13 -10.43 -3.09
N VAL A 18 2.28 -9.10 -3.10
CA VAL A 18 2.93 -8.37 -4.22
C VAL A 18 4.06 -7.46 -3.75
N LEU A 19 4.02 -6.96 -2.52
CA LEU A 19 5.07 -6.13 -1.96
C LEU A 19 5.18 -6.33 -0.46
N THR A 20 6.41 -6.37 0.06
CA THR A 20 6.68 -6.36 1.50
C THR A 20 7.68 -5.27 1.81
N ASP A 21 7.31 -4.35 2.70
CA ASP A 21 8.25 -3.44 3.34
C ASP A 21 8.52 -3.94 4.78
N PRO A 22 9.74 -4.42 5.06
CA PRO A 22 10.08 -4.98 6.35
C PRO A 22 10.28 -3.92 7.44
N ASP A 23 10.32 -2.62 7.14
CA ASP A 23 10.54 -1.56 8.13
C ASP A 23 9.79 -0.27 7.76
N VAL A 24 8.47 -0.29 7.92
CA VAL A 24 7.60 0.86 7.63
C VAL A 24 7.90 2.06 8.54
N ALA A 25 8.58 1.83 9.67
CA ALA A 25 8.96 2.86 10.63
C ALA A 25 10.29 3.54 10.26
N HIS A 26 10.97 3.10 9.19
CA HIS A 26 12.20 3.74 8.70
C HIS A 26 12.00 5.25 8.43
N TYR A 27 10.80 5.62 7.96
CA TYR A 27 10.32 7.00 7.90
C TYR A 27 9.05 7.15 8.75
N PRO A 28 9.14 7.74 9.96
CA PRO A 28 8.02 7.83 10.89
C PRO A 28 6.75 8.44 10.31
N GLU A 29 6.88 9.39 9.37
CA GLU A 29 5.74 10.09 8.79
C GLU A 29 4.81 9.16 7.99
N PHE A 30 5.37 8.15 7.31
CA PHE A 30 4.58 7.14 6.59
C PHE A 30 3.84 6.23 7.56
N LYS A 31 4.51 5.82 8.63
CA LYS A 31 3.88 5.04 9.69
C LYS A 31 2.72 5.83 10.33
N ASP A 32 2.93 7.09 10.68
CA ASP A 32 1.91 7.94 11.31
C ASP A 32 0.71 8.14 10.38
N PHE A 33 0.97 8.33 9.08
CA PHE A 33 -0.07 8.39 8.06
C PHE A 33 -0.91 7.10 8.00
N LEU A 34 -0.27 5.92 8.00
CA LEU A 34 -0.96 4.63 7.98
C LEU A 34 -1.76 4.38 9.26
N VAL A 35 -1.17 4.65 10.43
CA VAL A 35 -1.86 4.52 11.73
C VAL A 35 -3.12 5.37 11.75
N LYS A 36 -3.03 6.63 11.32
CA LYS A 36 -4.19 7.53 11.27
C LYS A 36 -5.24 7.09 10.25
N THR A 37 -4.80 6.71 9.05
CA THR A 37 -5.69 6.35 7.94
C THR A 37 -6.50 5.08 8.23
N PHE A 38 -5.88 4.11 8.90
CA PHE A 38 -6.50 2.83 9.24
C PHE A 38 -6.90 2.72 10.71
N GLU A 39 -6.78 3.79 11.49
CA GLU A 39 -7.17 3.86 12.91
C GLU A 39 -6.54 2.74 13.76
N LEU A 40 -5.27 2.43 13.45
CA LEU A 40 -4.53 1.30 14.03
C LEU A 40 -4.22 1.50 15.52
N ASP A 41 -4.33 2.72 16.02
CA ASP A 41 -4.20 3.07 17.43
C ASP A 41 -5.42 2.66 18.27
N LYS A 42 -6.60 2.61 17.65
CA LYS A 42 -7.86 2.21 18.31
C LYS A 42 -8.02 0.70 18.32
N GLU A 43 -7.77 0.06 17.18
CA GLU A 43 -7.94 -1.38 17.01
C GLU A 43 -6.73 -2.00 16.27
N PRO A 44 -5.57 -2.15 16.92
CA PRO A 44 -4.32 -2.59 16.28
C PRO A 44 -4.37 -4.03 15.75
N LEU A 45 -5.35 -4.83 16.16
CA LEU A 45 -5.56 -6.22 15.72
C LEU A 45 -6.82 -6.36 14.86
N ALA A 46 -7.35 -5.25 14.34
CA ALA A 46 -8.49 -5.25 13.42
C ALA A 46 -8.13 -5.91 12.08
N ALA A 47 -9.14 -6.04 11.22
CA ALA A 47 -8.96 -6.51 9.86
C ALA A 47 -7.90 -5.68 9.10
N PRO A 48 -7.23 -6.27 8.09
CA PRO A 48 -6.29 -5.55 7.24
C PRO A 48 -6.87 -4.25 6.65
N GLY A 49 -5.98 -3.31 6.32
CA GLY A 49 -6.37 -2.15 5.54
C GLY A 49 -6.80 -2.58 4.13
N LEU A 50 -7.83 -1.94 3.56
CA LEU A 50 -8.29 -2.24 2.21
C LEU A 50 -8.24 -0.99 1.35
N LEU A 51 -7.75 -1.14 0.12
CA LEU A 51 -7.67 -0.08 -0.87
C LEU A 51 -8.35 -0.50 -2.18
N ASP A 52 -9.11 0.42 -2.77
CA ASP A 52 -9.52 0.38 -4.18
C ASP A 52 -8.54 1.26 -4.97
N VAL A 53 -7.93 0.68 -5.99
CA VAL A 53 -7.03 1.33 -6.94
C VAL A 53 -7.63 1.19 -8.33
N ASP A 54 -8.36 2.22 -8.75
CA ASP A 54 -9.08 2.26 -10.04
C ASP A 54 -9.93 0.98 -10.30
N GLY A 55 -10.63 0.50 -9.27
CA GLY A 55 -11.51 -0.68 -9.32
C GLY A 55 -10.83 -2.02 -9.01
N ARG A 56 -9.52 -2.03 -8.72
CA ARG A 56 -8.80 -3.22 -8.27
C ARG A 56 -8.54 -3.14 -6.77
N CYS A 57 -8.70 -4.26 -6.07
CA CYS A 57 -8.68 -4.27 -4.61
C CYS A 57 -7.31 -4.72 -4.08
N PHE A 58 -6.80 -4.04 -3.07
CA PHE A 58 -5.55 -4.37 -2.38
C PHE A 58 -5.77 -4.46 -0.88
N GLU A 59 -5.02 -5.34 -0.25
CA GLU A 59 -5.01 -5.59 1.18
C GLU A 59 -3.66 -5.15 1.77
N LEU A 60 -3.70 -4.31 2.79
CA LEU A 60 -2.55 -3.81 3.55
C LEU A 60 -2.53 -4.52 4.89
N ILE A 61 -1.60 -5.46 5.02
CA ILE A 61 -1.42 -6.29 6.21
C ILE A 61 -0.35 -5.63 7.09
N PHE A 62 -0.78 -5.18 8.28
CA PHE A 62 0.08 -4.50 9.24
C PHE A 62 0.70 -5.51 10.21
N VAL A 63 2.02 -5.55 10.27
CA VAL A 63 2.77 -6.55 11.03
C VAL A 63 3.35 -5.92 12.30
N GLY A 64 3.09 -6.55 13.45
CA GLY A 64 3.75 -6.25 14.71
C GLY A 64 5.02 -7.08 14.92
N ARG A 65 6.02 -6.50 15.56
CA ARG A 65 7.26 -7.20 15.96
C ARG A 65 7.57 -6.91 17.42
N SER A 66 8.12 -7.89 18.12
CA SER A 66 8.50 -7.75 19.51
C SER A 66 9.50 -6.60 19.69
N GLY A 67 9.25 -5.73 20.67
CA GLY A 67 10.11 -4.58 20.98
C GLY A 67 10.01 -3.40 20.01
N GLN A 68 9.10 -3.45 19.02
CA GLN A 68 8.91 -2.36 18.06
C GLN A 68 7.48 -1.79 18.14
N PRO A 69 7.31 -0.46 18.03
CA PRO A 69 6.00 0.15 17.92
C PRO A 69 5.23 -0.35 16.68
N PHE A 70 3.94 -0.67 16.83
CA PHE A 70 3.07 -1.10 15.72
C PHE A 70 2.66 0.08 14.80
N PRO A 71 2.54 -0.13 13.47
CA PRO A 71 3.05 -1.27 12.72
C PRO A 71 4.57 -1.20 12.55
N ALA A 72 5.21 -2.36 12.57
CA ALA A 72 6.65 -2.52 12.37
C ALA A 72 7.01 -2.83 10.90
N ALA A 73 6.11 -3.49 10.18
CA ALA A 73 6.24 -3.81 8.77
C ALA A 73 4.86 -3.79 8.09
N ILE A 74 4.86 -3.73 6.76
CA ILE A 74 3.64 -3.79 5.96
C ILE A 74 3.83 -4.78 4.80
N GLU A 75 2.81 -5.59 4.56
CA GLU A 75 2.69 -6.40 3.35
C GLU A 75 1.47 -5.91 2.55
N ILE A 76 1.65 -5.79 1.24
CA ILE A 76 0.58 -5.46 0.30
C ILE A 76 0.28 -6.72 -0.49
N ALA A 77 -0.99 -7.12 -0.51
CA ALA A 77 -1.50 -8.19 -1.34
C ALA A 77 -2.53 -7.66 -2.34
N ALA A 78 -2.45 -8.08 -3.60
CA ALA A 78 -3.53 -7.89 -4.55
C ALA A 78 -4.66 -8.87 -4.22
N LEU A 79 -5.89 -8.40 -4.20
CA LEU A 79 -7.08 -9.24 -4.12
C LEU A 79 -7.50 -9.59 -5.55
N VAL A 80 -7.33 -10.87 -5.91
CA VAL A 80 -7.63 -11.40 -7.25
C VAL A 80 -8.91 -12.22 -7.19
N GLU A 81 -9.85 -11.99 -8.11
CA GLU A 81 -11.12 -12.71 -8.17
C GLU A 81 -10.90 -14.19 -8.53
N GLY A 82 -11.45 -15.08 -7.71
CA GLY A 82 -11.45 -16.52 -7.96
C GLY A 82 -10.04 -17.10 -8.13
N LEU A 83 -9.83 -17.77 -9.26
CA LEU A 83 -8.57 -18.43 -9.62
C LEU A 83 -7.89 -17.79 -10.84
N GLU A 84 -8.38 -16.63 -11.28
CA GLU A 84 -7.82 -15.92 -12.44
C GLU A 84 -6.33 -15.61 -12.23
N PRO A 85 -5.50 -15.68 -13.28
CA PRO A 85 -4.12 -15.25 -13.19
C PRO A 85 -4.06 -13.74 -12.91
N MET A 86 -3.11 -13.35 -12.07
CA MET A 86 -2.87 -11.94 -11.76
C MET A 86 -2.18 -11.25 -12.94
N ASP A 87 -2.70 -10.10 -13.37
CA ASP A 87 -2.01 -9.22 -14.32
C ASP A 87 -0.87 -8.49 -13.61
N THR A 88 0.36 -9.00 -13.76
CA THR A 88 1.54 -8.46 -13.06
C THR A 88 1.91 -7.06 -13.54
N ALA A 89 1.79 -6.78 -14.84
CA ALA A 89 2.15 -5.47 -15.40
C ALA A 89 1.17 -4.38 -14.94
N GLN A 90 -0.11 -4.71 -14.83
CA GLN A 90 -1.09 -3.80 -14.25
C GLN A 90 -0.92 -3.67 -12.73
N THR A 91 -0.57 -4.74 -12.03
CA THR A 91 -0.28 -4.71 -10.59
C THR A 91 0.87 -3.75 -10.27
N ASP A 92 1.95 -3.75 -11.08
CA ASP A 92 3.06 -2.81 -10.91
C ASP A 92 2.62 -1.34 -11.06
N LYS A 93 1.69 -1.06 -11.99
CA LYS A 93 1.09 0.28 -12.15
C LYS A 93 0.27 0.68 -10.94
N ASP A 94 -0.51 -0.24 -10.40
CA ASP A 94 -1.35 0.02 -9.23
C ASP A 94 -0.49 0.22 -7.97
N LEU A 95 0.59 -0.56 -7.81
CA LEU A 95 1.56 -0.35 -6.73
C LEU A 95 2.21 1.04 -6.82
N TRP A 96 2.49 1.51 -8.03
CA TRP A 96 2.96 2.88 -8.24
C TRP A 96 1.92 3.92 -7.76
N GLN A 97 0.64 3.72 -8.07
CA GLN A 97 -0.43 4.60 -7.57
C GLN A 97 -0.56 4.57 -6.04
N ILE A 98 -0.37 3.40 -5.41
CA ILE A 98 -0.36 3.29 -3.94
C ILE A 98 0.83 4.08 -3.36
N MET A 99 2.00 4.03 -3.99
CA MET A 99 3.15 4.84 -3.56
C MET A 99 2.88 6.35 -3.70
N GLU A 100 2.28 6.78 -4.81
CA GLU A 100 1.88 8.18 -5.00
C GLU A 100 0.85 8.62 -3.94
N TRP A 101 -0.11 7.76 -3.63
CA TRP A 101 -1.09 7.98 -2.57
C TRP A 101 -0.46 8.10 -1.18
N LEU A 102 0.52 7.25 -0.85
CA LEU A 102 1.28 7.36 0.40
C LEU A 102 2.04 8.68 0.46
N VAL A 103 2.75 9.05 -0.60
CA VAL A 103 3.54 10.28 -0.66
C VAL A 103 2.66 11.52 -0.55
N ASP A 104 1.54 11.57 -1.26
CA ASP A 104 0.57 12.67 -1.18
C ASP A 104 -0.07 12.77 0.21
N GLY A 105 -0.44 11.62 0.80
CA GLY A 105 -1.04 11.54 2.13
C GLY A 105 -0.11 11.96 3.26
N VAL A 106 1.18 11.67 3.15
CA VAL A 106 2.22 12.13 4.07
C VAL A 106 2.52 13.62 3.88
N GLY A 107 2.73 14.03 2.62
CA GLY A 107 3.00 15.41 2.23
C GLY A 107 4.30 16.01 2.80
N GLY A 108 4.33 17.34 2.89
CA GLY A 108 5.49 18.09 3.39
C GLY A 108 6.69 18.00 2.46
N ARG A 109 7.79 17.39 2.91
CA ARG A 109 9.00 17.18 2.10
C ARG A 109 8.86 16.04 1.08
N TRP A 110 7.84 15.21 1.24
CA TRP A 110 7.54 14.09 0.37
C TRP A 110 6.60 14.59 -0.72
N THR A 111 7.09 14.67 -1.94
CA THR A 111 6.32 15.16 -3.09
C THR A 111 6.27 14.11 -4.18
N ILE A 112 5.17 14.06 -4.92
CA ILE A 112 5.02 13.19 -6.09
C ILE A 112 6.14 13.48 -7.09
N GLU A 113 6.52 14.75 -7.27
CA GLU A 113 7.64 15.14 -8.13
C GLU A 113 8.97 14.49 -7.73
N ALA A 114 9.28 14.47 -6.43
CA ALA A 114 10.49 13.80 -5.93
C ALA A 114 10.42 12.28 -6.16
N LEU A 115 9.27 11.66 -5.92
CA LEU A 115 9.03 10.24 -6.19
C LEU A 115 9.23 9.91 -7.68
N THR A 116 8.59 10.66 -8.58
CA THR A 116 8.73 10.50 -10.04
C THR A 116 10.17 10.70 -10.49
N THR A 117 10.87 11.68 -9.93
CA THR A 117 12.28 11.95 -10.26
C THR A 117 13.18 10.78 -9.85
N MET A 118 12.99 10.26 -8.64
CA MET A 118 13.70 9.07 -8.16
C MET A 118 13.38 7.84 -9.03
N GLY A 119 12.10 7.60 -9.34
CA GLY A 119 11.69 6.50 -10.23
C GLY A 119 12.43 6.53 -11.57
N LYS A 120 12.54 7.71 -12.20
CA LYS A 120 13.30 7.89 -13.46
C LYS A 120 14.79 7.59 -13.30
N ILE A 121 15.41 8.06 -12.21
CA ILE A 121 16.84 7.83 -11.93
C ILE A 121 17.13 6.33 -11.80
N TYR A 122 16.29 5.62 -11.04
CA TYR A 122 16.46 4.19 -10.78
C TYR A 122 15.84 3.30 -11.87
N ARG A 123 15.20 3.89 -12.89
CA ARG A 123 14.44 3.17 -13.93
C ARG A 123 13.38 2.24 -13.33
N VAL A 124 12.77 2.69 -12.25
CA VAL A 124 11.64 2.05 -11.58
C VAL A 124 10.45 2.98 -11.79
N THR A 125 9.86 2.90 -12.97
CA THR A 125 8.61 3.57 -13.31
C THR A 125 7.71 2.54 -13.97
N PRO A 126 6.39 2.58 -13.75
CA PRO A 126 5.48 1.72 -14.48
C PRO A 126 5.63 1.93 -15.99
N ASP A 127 5.69 0.84 -16.75
CA ASP A 127 5.78 0.91 -18.22
C ASP A 127 4.57 1.66 -18.82
N GLY A 128 4.85 2.72 -19.58
CA GLY A 128 3.85 3.42 -20.40
C GLY A 128 3.22 4.69 -19.81
N THR A 129 3.93 5.43 -18.95
CA THR A 129 3.63 6.86 -18.67
C THR A 129 4.07 7.77 -19.80
#